data_AF-A0A954P151-F1
#
_entry.id   AF-A0A954P151-F1
#
_cell.length_a   1.000
_cell.length_b   1.000
_cell.length_c   1.000
_cell.angle_alpha   90.00
_cell.angle_beta   90.00
_cell.angle_gamma   90.00
#
_symmetry.space_group_name_H-M   'P 1'
#
loop_
_entity.id
_entity.type
_entity.pdbx_description
1 polymer ?
#
loop_
_entity_poly.entity_id
_entity_poly.type
_entity_poly.pdbx_seq_one_letter_code
_entity_poly.pdbx_strand_id
1 'polypeptide(L)'
;MSIADLPPVTASRTVCHCIRVTEAEIENAITDGMAQSVRCVMNQTGAGTGCTACHPAIRRYLANQCPSPSSSASAPTCVMR
;
A
#
# COMPACT_ATOMS: atom_id res chain seq x y z
N MET A 1 4.96 -15.90 -21.98
CA MET A 1 5.60 -15.46 -20.72
C MET A 1 4.57 -14.70 -19.89
N SER A 2 4.21 -15.31 -18.75
CA SER A 2 3.58 -14.82 -17.51
C SER A 2 2.39 -13.84 -17.56
N ILE A 3 1.19 -14.42 -17.57
CA ILE A 3 -0.02 -13.86 -16.93
C ILE A 3 0.06 -14.11 -15.41
N ALA A 4 0.91 -13.40 -14.70
CA ALA A 4 0.90 -13.43 -13.24
C ALA A 4 0.51 -12.04 -12.75
N ASP A 5 -0.80 -11.77 -12.71
CA ASP A 5 -1.45 -11.08 -11.59
C ASP A 5 -2.95 -10.95 -11.90
N LEU A 6 -3.76 -11.90 -11.46
CA LEU A 6 -5.21 -11.71 -11.37
C LEU A 6 -5.62 -12.10 -9.95
N PRO A 7 -5.58 -11.16 -8.99
CA PRO A 7 -6.02 -11.43 -7.64
C PRO A 7 -7.55 -11.63 -7.62
N PRO A 8 -8.06 -12.52 -6.74
CA PRO A 8 -9.48 -12.77 -6.60
C PRO A 8 -10.19 -11.48 -6.14
N VAL A 9 -11.11 -10.99 -6.96
CA VAL A 9 -11.92 -9.79 -6.68
C VAL A 9 -12.89 -10.12 -5.55
N THR A 10 -12.38 -10.06 -4.32
CA THR A 10 -13.21 -9.92 -3.12
C THR A 10 -13.53 -8.43 -2.99
N ALA A 11 -14.79 -8.11 -2.71
CA ALA A 11 -15.36 -6.77 -2.77
C ALA A 11 -14.60 -5.78 -1.87
N SER A 12 -13.55 -5.19 -2.42
CA SER A 12 -12.64 -4.30 -1.69
C SER A 12 -13.04 -2.86 -1.92
N ARG A 13 -13.07 -2.08 -0.84
CA ARG A 13 -13.44 -0.66 -0.87
C ARG A 13 -12.43 0.10 -1.74
N THR A 14 -12.91 0.87 -2.71
CA THR A 14 -12.03 1.75 -3.51
C THR A 14 -11.46 2.86 -2.62
N VAL A 15 -10.15 2.88 -2.46
CA VAL A 15 -9.43 3.86 -1.64
C VAL A 15 -9.00 5.07 -2.49
N CYS A 16 -8.48 4.83 -3.69
CA CYS A 16 -8.09 5.89 -4.62
C CYS A 16 -8.99 5.88 -5.86
N HIS A 17 -9.84 6.89 -6.01
CA HIS A 17 -10.70 7.01 -7.19
C HIS A 17 -9.94 7.53 -8.43
N CYS A 18 -8.83 8.24 -8.24
CA CYS A 18 -8.04 8.82 -9.32
C CYS A 18 -7.45 7.73 -10.24
N ILE A 19 -6.94 6.64 -9.65
CA ILE A 19 -6.33 5.52 -10.39
C ILE A 19 -7.02 4.17 -10.10
N ARG A 20 -8.20 4.20 -9.47
CA ARG A 20 -9.02 3.03 -9.11
C ARG A 20 -8.30 1.96 -8.28
N VAL A 21 -7.48 2.36 -7.31
CA VAL A 21 -6.84 1.43 -6.36
C VAL A 21 -7.81 1.11 -5.23
N THR A 22 -7.96 -0.18 -4.93
CA THR A 22 -8.80 -0.70 -3.84
C THR A 22 -7.98 -1.02 -2.60
N GLU A 23 -8.68 -1.27 -1.50
CA GLU A 23 -8.08 -1.71 -0.24
C GLU A 23 -7.31 -3.02 -0.40
N ALA A 24 -7.87 -4.01 -1.12
CA ALA A 24 -7.19 -5.29 -1.35
C ALA A 24 -5.86 -5.12 -2.10
N GLU A 25 -5.82 -4.22 -3.09
CA GLU A 25 -4.59 -3.87 -3.81
C GLU A 25 -3.53 -3.26 -2.86
N ILE A 26 -3.97 -2.44 -1.90
CA ILE A 26 -3.08 -1.85 -0.90
C ILE A 26 -2.56 -2.93 0.05
N GLU A 27 -3.42 -3.83 0.54
CA GLU A 27 -3.00 -4.93 1.43
C GLU A 27 -2.08 -5.93 0.74
N ASN A 28 -2.36 -6.27 -0.53
CA ASN A 28 -1.45 -7.06 -1.35
C ASN A 28 -0.12 -6.32 -1.50
N ALA A 29 -0.11 -5.05 -1.88
CA ALA A 29 1.13 -4.29 -2.01
C ALA A 29 1.94 -4.17 -0.70
N ILE A 30 1.27 -4.16 0.46
CA ILE A 30 1.92 -4.20 1.78
C ILE A 30 2.51 -5.59 2.04
N THR A 31 1.79 -6.66 1.71
CA THR A 31 2.18 -8.05 1.97
C THR A 31 3.25 -8.55 1.01
N ASP A 32 3.04 -8.39 -0.30
CA ASP A 32 3.98 -8.75 -1.38
C ASP A 32 5.20 -7.83 -1.38
N GLY A 33 4.97 -6.52 -1.24
CA GLY A 33 6.01 -5.49 -1.40
C GLY A 33 6.69 -5.04 -0.11
N MET A 34 6.34 -5.63 1.03
CA MET A 34 6.77 -5.19 2.38
C MET A 34 6.65 -3.67 2.57
N ALA A 35 5.58 -3.08 2.04
CA ALA A 35 5.43 -1.63 2.05
C ALA A 35 5.01 -1.13 3.45
N GLN A 36 5.99 -0.70 4.26
CA GLN A 36 5.74 -0.20 5.62
C GLN A 36 5.52 1.32 5.71
N SER A 37 5.35 1.99 4.57
CA SER A 37 5.19 3.44 4.51
C SER A 37 4.35 3.85 3.31
N VAL A 38 3.64 4.97 3.43
CA VAL A 38 2.77 5.49 2.36
C VAL A 38 3.54 5.53 1.05
N ARG A 39 4.77 6.07 1.04
CA ARG A 39 5.61 6.16 -0.16
C ARG A 39 5.92 4.82 -0.80
N CYS A 40 6.13 3.78 -0.01
CA CYS A 40 6.36 2.43 -0.52
C CYS A 40 5.07 1.87 -1.14
N VAL A 41 3.92 2.08 -0.49
CA VAL A 41 2.61 1.73 -1.04
C VAL A 41 2.34 2.49 -2.34
N MET A 42 2.68 3.78 -2.42
CA MET A 42 2.55 4.58 -3.64
C MET A 42 3.47 4.08 -4.75
N ASN A 43 4.67 3.60 -4.43
CA ASN A 43 5.59 3.06 -5.42
C ASN A 43 5.10 1.72 -5.99
N GLN A 44 4.43 0.90 -5.18
CA GLN A 44 3.88 -0.39 -5.60
C GLN A 44 2.54 -0.23 -6.33
N THR A 45 1.62 0.56 -5.78
CA THR A 45 0.23 0.70 -6.28
C THR A 45 0.02 1.92 -7.19
N GLY A 46 0.96 2.87 -7.21
CA GLY A 46 0.79 4.17 -7.89
C GLY A 46 -0.18 5.13 -7.18
N ALA A 47 -0.84 4.73 -6.09
CA ALA A 47 -1.91 5.50 -5.47
C ALA A 47 -1.39 6.80 -4.87
N GLY A 48 -2.02 7.94 -5.18
CA GLY A 48 -1.69 9.21 -4.52
C GLY A 48 -0.43 9.91 -5.05
N THR A 49 0.02 9.58 -6.26
CA THR A 49 1.08 10.32 -7.00
C THR A 49 0.62 11.69 -7.54
N GLY A 50 -0.69 11.91 -7.65
CA GLY A 50 -1.28 13.18 -8.10
C GLY A 50 -2.14 13.85 -7.03
N CYS A 51 -3.41 13.48 -6.96
CA CYS A 51 -4.42 14.12 -6.12
C CYS A 51 -4.16 14.00 -4.59
N THR A 52 -3.33 13.06 -4.15
CA THR A 52 -2.97 12.76 -2.73
C THR A 52 -4.13 12.51 -1.75
N ALA A 53 -5.40 12.59 -2.18
CA ALA A 53 -6.58 12.43 -1.31
C ALA A 53 -6.67 11.07 -0.59
N CYS A 54 -6.05 10.03 -1.14
CA CYS A 54 -5.98 8.69 -0.55
C CYS A 54 -4.89 8.51 0.51
N HIS A 55 -3.95 9.47 0.67
CA HIS A 55 -2.87 9.39 1.68
C HIS A 55 -3.36 9.13 3.10
N PRO A 56 -4.36 9.86 3.65
CA PRO A 56 -4.84 9.59 5.01
C PRO A 56 -5.44 8.20 5.15
N ALA A 57 -6.11 7.67 4.13
CA ALA A 57 -6.64 6.31 4.14
C ALA A 57 -5.51 5.27 4.18
N ILE A 58 -4.50 5.41 3.31
CA ILE A 58 -3.31 4.54 3.28
C ILE A 58 -2.60 4.51 4.64
N ARG A 59 -2.45 5.67 5.29
CA ARG A 59 -1.86 5.77 6.64
C ARG A 59 -2.67 4.99 7.68
N ARG A 60 -4.00 4.96 7.58
CA ARG A 60 -4.85 4.20 8.50
C ARG A 60 -4.65 2.70 8.34
N TYR A 61 -4.53 2.20 7.11
CA TYR A 61 -4.21 0.78 6.88
C TYR A 61 -2.86 0.39 7.46
N LEU A 62 -1.83 1.20 7.23
CA LEU A 62 -0.49 0.97 7.80
C LEU A 62 -0.50 1.00 9.34
N ALA A 63 -1.27 1.92 9.93
CA ALA A 63 -1.43 1.99 11.38
C ALA A 63 -2.21 0.79 11.95
N ASN A 64 -3.17 0.25 11.20
CA ASN A 64 -3.94 -0.92 11.61
C ASN A 64 -3.09 -2.21 11.57
N GLN A 65 -2.15 -2.30 10.63
CA GLN A 65 -1.25 -3.46 10.47
C GLN A 65 -0.08 -3.48 11.47
N CYS A 66 0.06 -2.47 12.34
CA CYS A 66 1.06 -2.45 13.40
C CYS A 66 0.51 -1.87 14.70
N PRO A 67 0.02 -2.68 15.65
CA PRO A 67 -0.36 -2.23 16.98
C PRO A 67 0.86 -2.13 17.90
N SER A 68 1.86 -1.29 17.60
CA SER A 68 2.94 -0.90 18.53
C SER A 68 3.80 0.26 18.01
N PRO A 69 3.75 1.47 18.61
CA PRO A 69 4.70 2.54 18.33
C PRO A 69 6.03 2.36 19.10
N SER A 70 6.46 1.12 19.35
CA SER A 70 7.66 0.86 20.13
C SER A 70 8.73 0.23 19.25
N SER A 71 9.80 0.98 19.03
CA SER A 71 11.10 0.50 18.57
C SER A 71 11.19 0.08 17.10
N SER A 72 11.52 1.02 16.22
CA SER A 72 12.90 1.08 15.68
C SER A 72 12.99 2.14 14.58
N ALA A 73 13.73 3.20 14.88
CA ALA A 73 14.38 4.04 13.89
C ALA A 73 15.51 3.24 13.19
N SER A 74 15.17 2.13 12.56
CA SER A 74 15.97 1.53 11.50
C SER A 74 15.03 1.47 10.33
N ALA A 75 15.19 2.43 9.42
CA ALA A 75 14.43 2.50 8.19
C ALA A 75 14.28 1.09 7.63
N PRO A 76 13.06 0.56 7.42
CA PRO A 76 12.93 -0.57 6.53
C PRO A 76 13.34 0.00 5.19
N THR A 77 14.53 -0.38 4.75
CA THR A 77 15.02 -0.06 3.43
C THR A 77 13.91 -0.42 2.47
N CYS A 78 13.21 0.60 1.98
CA CYS A 78 12.62 0.56 0.67
C CYS A 78 13.84 0.31 -0.21
N VAL A 79 14.19 -0.97 -0.40
CA VAL A 79 15.41 -1.44 -1.06
C VAL A 79 15.32 -1.08 -2.54
N MET A 80 15.46 0.21 -2.81
CA MET A 80 16.11 0.67 -4.01
C MET A 80 17.56 0.21 -3.88
N ARG A 81 17.89 -0.80 -4.69
CA ARG A 81 19.19 -1.49 -4.77
C ARG A 81 20.38 -0.55 -4.65
#